data_AF-A0A1I7FGX9-F1
#
_entry.id   AF-A0A1I7FGX9-F1
#
_cell.length_a   1.000
_cell.length_b   1.000
_cell.length_c   1.000
_cell.angle_alpha   90.00
_cell.angle_beta   90.00
_cell.angle_gamma   90.00
#
_symmetry.space_group_name_H-M   'P 1'
#
loop_
_entity.id
_entity.type
_entity.pdbx_description
1 polymer ?
#
loop_
_entity_poly.entity_id
_entity_poly.type
_entity_poly.pdbx_seq_one_letter_code
_entity_poly.pdbx_strand_id
1 'polypeptide(L)'
;MIKRAYAPSEILQMKKKSFPFDGDWFDAFDNPEQSGVWFIWGNSGNGKSSFVMQLCRELARFGKVVFNALEEAQSKTMQDAISRFGLDALDGKLSFVCEPMDHLCERLARRRGPDFAIIDSFQYTRITYRQYIDIKEANRGKLLIFVSHAEGKQPAGRAAKSVMYDADLKIHVEGYRARSKGRYIGEKGYIDIWKTKALAYWGEKTDFLL
;
A
#
# COMPACT_ATOMS: atom_id res chain seq x y z
N MET A 1 -3.16 2.20 30.57
CA MET A 1 -1.79 2.54 30.98
C MET A 1 -1.36 3.78 30.20
N ILE A 2 -0.83 4.80 30.86
CA ILE A 2 -0.38 6.04 30.20
C ILE A 2 0.85 5.70 29.33
N LYS A 3 0.88 6.14 28.07
CA LYS A 3 2.04 5.95 27.19
C LYS A 3 3.20 6.83 27.69
N ARG A 4 4.42 6.31 27.65
CA ARG A 4 5.63 7.08 27.98
C ARG A 4 5.73 8.30 27.05
N ALA A 5 6.04 9.46 27.63
CA ALA A 5 6.44 10.65 26.89
C ALA A 5 7.93 10.55 26.52
N TYR A 6 8.29 11.09 25.36
CA TYR A 6 9.67 11.11 24.86
C TYR A 6 10.15 12.54 24.70
N ALA A 7 11.39 12.81 25.15
CA ALA A 7 12.07 14.06 24.85
C ALA A 7 12.47 14.13 23.37
N PRO A 8 12.61 15.32 22.76
CA PRO A 8 13.03 15.45 21.36
C PRO A 8 14.34 14.72 21.03
N SER A 9 15.32 14.74 21.94
CA SER A 9 16.58 14.00 21.78
C SER A 9 16.40 12.49 21.75
N GLU A 10 15.49 11.94 22.56
CA GLU A 10 15.14 10.52 22.52
C GLU A 10 14.50 10.16 21.19
N ILE A 11 13.61 11.01 20.66
CA ILE A 11 12.96 10.81 19.36
C ILE A 11 14.01 10.77 18.24
N LEU A 12 14.96 11.70 18.23
CA LEU A 12 16.04 11.75 17.23
C LEU A 12 16.96 10.52 17.27
N GLN A 13 17.08 9.87 18.42
CA GLN A 13 17.88 8.66 18.59
C GLN A 13 17.11 7.37 18.27
N MET A 14 15.78 7.44 18.09
CA MET A 14 14.98 6.27 17.75
C MET A 14 15.37 5.75 16.37
N LYS A 15 15.80 4.49 16.31
CA LYS A 15 16.05 3.80 15.06
C LYS A 15 14.72 3.37 14.43
N LYS A 16 14.36 3.99 13.32
CA LYS A 16 13.26 3.55 12.46
C LYS A 16 13.80 2.77 11.27
N LYS A 17 13.16 1.65 10.96
CA LYS A 17 13.51 0.87 9.77
C LYS A 17 12.77 1.48 8.58
N SER A 18 13.51 1.98 7.60
CA SER A 18 12.95 2.51 6.35
C SER A 18 13.14 1.52 5.20
N PHE A 19 12.31 1.62 4.17
CA PHE A 19 12.56 0.96 2.91
C PHE A 19 13.74 1.63 2.22
N PRO A 20 14.81 0.91 1.87
CA PRO A 20 15.88 1.44 1.03
C PRO A 20 15.46 1.25 -0.42
N PHE A 21 14.43 1.99 -0.85
CA PHE A 21 13.95 1.88 -2.23
C PHE A 21 15.02 2.36 -3.22
N ASP A 22 14.93 1.84 -4.43
CA ASP A 22 15.78 2.17 -5.56
C ASP A 22 14.94 2.48 -6.81
N GLY A 23 15.57 3.12 -7.80
CA GLY A 23 14.96 3.45 -9.10
C GLY A 23 13.60 4.16 -8.98
N ASP A 24 12.62 3.72 -9.77
CA ASP A 24 11.29 4.33 -9.81
C ASP A 24 10.57 4.35 -8.44
N TRP A 25 10.86 3.38 -7.55
CA TRP A 25 10.25 3.37 -6.21
C TRP A 25 10.79 4.48 -5.32
N PHE A 26 12.10 4.71 -5.35
CA PHE A 26 12.74 5.82 -4.66
C PHE A 26 12.31 7.16 -5.28
N ASP A 27 12.33 7.28 -6.60
CA ASP A 27 11.96 8.51 -7.28
C ASP A 27 10.49 8.90 -7.02
N ALA A 28 9.62 7.91 -6.74
CA ALA A 28 8.23 8.17 -6.41
C ALA A 28 7.98 8.42 -4.92
N PHE A 29 8.61 7.64 -4.03
CA PHE A 29 8.23 7.55 -2.63
C PHE A 29 9.37 7.77 -1.64
N ASP A 30 10.59 8.08 -2.08
CA ASP A 30 11.79 8.21 -1.22
C ASP A 30 12.00 6.95 -0.35
N ASN A 31 12.31 7.09 0.95
CA ASN A 31 12.58 5.99 1.87
C ASN A 31 11.59 5.97 3.05
N PRO A 32 10.32 5.57 2.82
CA PRO A 32 9.30 5.55 3.87
C PRO A 32 9.60 4.51 4.95
N GLU A 33 9.07 4.70 6.16
CA GLU A 33 9.18 3.70 7.22
C GLU A 33 8.53 2.36 6.82
N GLN A 34 9.12 1.24 7.25
CA GLN A 34 8.61 -0.13 7.01
C GLN A 34 7.42 -0.51 7.90
N SER A 35 6.92 0.43 8.69
CA SER A 35 5.77 0.30 9.56
C SER A 35 4.93 1.56 9.47
N GLY A 36 3.64 1.45 9.79
CA GLY A 36 2.71 2.56 9.71
C GLY A 36 1.53 2.22 8.80
N VAL A 37 0.92 3.26 8.23
CA VAL A 37 -0.25 3.11 7.37
C VAL A 37 -0.03 3.77 6.02
N TRP A 38 -0.22 2.99 4.96
CA TRP A 38 -0.31 3.52 3.60
C TRP A 38 -1.74 3.44 3.10
N PHE A 39 -2.13 4.39 2.27
CA PHE A 39 -3.47 4.46 1.72
C PHE A 39 -3.43 4.69 0.22
N ILE A 40 -3.98 3.74 -0.54
CA ILE A 40 -3.99 3.72 -2.00
C ILE A 40 -5.44 3.87 -2.47
N TRP A 41 -5.73 4.83 -3.33
CA TRP A 41 -7.08 4.98 -3.91
C TRP A 41 -7.04 5.41 -5.37
N GLY A 42 -8.15 5.15 -6.06
CA GLY A 42 -8.31 5.54 -7.45
C GLY A 42 -9.58 4.95 -8.05
N ASN A 43 -10.06 5.54 -9.14
CA ASN A 43 -11.24 5.06 -9.85
C ASN A 43 -10.97 3.69 -10.50
N SER A 44 -12.04 2.97 -10.86
CA SER A 44 -11.91 1.70 -11.60
C SER A 44 -11.17 1.91 -12.94
N GLY A 45 -10.48 0.88 -13.43
CA GLY A 45 -9.77 0.93 -14.72
C GLY A 45 -8.47 1.75 -14.78
N ASN A 46 -8.10 2.44 -13.69
CA ASN A 46 -6.94 3.36 -13.67
C ASN A 46 -5.58 2.68 -13.38
N GLY A 47 -5.54 1.36 -13.24
CA GLY A 47 -4.31 0.60 -12.98
C GLY A 47 -4.01 0.32 -11.50
N LYS A 48 -4.93 0.65 -10.57
CA LYS A 48 -4.75 0.45 -9.12
C LYS A 48 -4.38 -0.99 -8.76
N SER A 49 -5.13 -1.99 -9.21
CA SER A 49 -4.82 -3.41 -8.92
C SER A 49 -3.45 -3.81 -9.47
N SER A 50 -3.07 -3.35 -10.67
CA SER A 50 -1.74 -3.58 -11.23
C SER A 50 -0.62 -2.97 -10.38
N PHE A 51 -0.81 -1.75 -9.89
CA PHE A 51 0.14 -1.11 -8.98
C PHE A 51 0.31 -1.91 -7.69
N VAL A 52 -0.79 -2.36 -7.08
CA VAL A 52 -0.73 -3.11 -5.83
C VAL A 52 0.01 -4.45 -6.02
N MET A 53 -0.15 -5.11 -7.17
CA MET A 53 0.60 -6.34 -7.48
C MET A 53 2.11 -6.08 -7.65
N GLN A 54 2.50 -5.00 -8.33
CA GLN A 54 3.90 -4.58 -8.42
C GLN A 54 4.46 -4.23 -7.03
N LEU A 55 3.65 -3.56 -6.20
CA LEU A 55 4.00 -3.23 -4.82
C LEU A 55 4.21 -4.49 -3.96
N CYS A 56 3.40 -5.54 -4.13
CA CYS A 56 3.61 -6.81 -3.43
C CYS A 56 5.02 -7.37 -3.69
N ARG A 57 5.43 -7.35 -4.96
CA ARG A 57 6.76 -7.82 -5.38
C ARG A 57 7.86 -6.98 -4.75
N GLU A 58 7.70 -5.66 -4.77
CA GLU A 58 8.67 -4.75 -4.17
C GLU A 58 8.80 -4.96 -2.66
N LEU A 59 7.68 -5.00 -1.93
CA LEU A 59 7.67 -5.23 -0.49
C LEU A 59 8.26 -6.60 -0.11
N ALA A 60 8.01 -7.64 -0.90
CA ALA A 60 8.53 -8.99 -0.65
C ALA A 60 10.07 -9.09 -0.69
N ARG A 61 10.77 -8.07 -1.19
CA ARG A 61 12.24 -7.94 -1.05
C ARG A 61 12.66 -7.76 0.41
N PHE A 62 11.81 -7.17 1.25
CA PHE A 62 12.16 -6.67 2.58
C PHE A 62 11.50 -7.42 3.75
N GLY A 63 10.50 -8.26 3.47
CA GLY A 63 9.72 -8.95 4.50
C GLY A 63 8.59 -9.79 3.92
N LYS A 64 7.81 -10.42 4.79
CA LYS A 64 6.65 -11.23 4.40
C LYS A 64 5.44 -10.35 4.14
N VAL A 65 4.75 -10.61 3.03
CA VAL A 65 3.55 -9.90 2.60
C VAL A 65 2.34 -10.82 2.73
N VAL A 66 1.25 -10.29 3.30
CA VAL A 66 -0.09 -10.88 3.17
C VAL A 66 -0.97 -9.92 2.38
N PHE A 67 -1.61 -10.45 1.33
CA PHE A 67 -2.63 -9.75 0.55
C PHE A 67 -4.00 -10.29 0.96
N ASN A 68 -4.79 -9.47 1.64
CA ASN A 68 -6.17 -9.77 1.98
C ASN A 68 -7.10 -9.28 0.87
N ALA A 69 -7.42 -10.17 -0.06
CA ALA A 69 -8.20 -9.92 -1.27
C ALA A 69 -9.71 -10.06 -1.00
N LEU A 70 -10.27 -9.14 -0.21
CA LEU A 70 -11.68 -9.14 0.17
C LEU A 70 -12.63 -9.02 -1.02
N GLU A 71 -12.17 -8.45 -2.14
CA GLU A 71 -12.97 -8.33 -3.37
C GLU A 71 -12.90 -9.59 -4.25
N GLU A 72 -11.71 -10.15 -4.47
CA GLU A 72 -11.48 -11.15 -5.54
C GLU A 72 -10.40 -12.21 -5.21
N ALA A 73 -10.46 -12.86 -4.05
CA ALA A 73 -9.39 -13.76 -3.59
C ALA A 73 -9.06 -14.98 -4.48
N GLN A 74 -9.95 -15.39 -5.40
CA GLN A 74 -9.76 -16.60 -6.23
C GLN A 74 -10.26 -16.45 -7.67
N SER A 75 -10.45 -15.21 -8.13
CA SER A 75 -10.95 -14.97 -9.48
C SER A 75 -9.90 -15.32 -10.54
N LYS A 76 -10.36 -15.56 -11.78
CA LYS A 76 -9.47 -15.69 -12.94
C LYS A 76 -8.58 -14.45 -13.11
N THR A 77 -9.12 -13.26 -12.81
CA THR A 77 -8.38 -11.99 -12.79
C THR A 77 -7.17 -12.03 -11.85
N MET A 78 -7.33 -12.62 -10.65
CA MET A 78 -6.24 -12.75 -9.70
C MET A 78 -5.16 -13.71 -10.21
N GLN A 79 -5.54 -14.86 -10.77
CA GLN A 79 -4.58 -15.80 -11.37
C GLN A 79 -3.78 -15.14 -12.50
N ASP A 80 -4.45 -14.42 -13.39
CA ASP A 80 -3.81 -13.73 -14.50
C ASP A 80 -2.89 -12.60 -14.00
N ALA A 81 -3.26 -11.91 -12.91
CA ALA A 81 -2.42 -10.90 -12.28
C ALA A 81 -1.16 -11.52 -11.64
N ILE A 82 -1.30 -12.64 -10.92
CA ILE A 82 -0.17 -13.39 -10.33
C ILE A 82 0.81 -13.78 -11.42
N SER A 83 0.33 -14.39 -12.51
CA SER A 83 1.19 -14.79 -13.64
C SER A 83 1.83 -13.58 -14.33
N ARG A 84 1.05 -12.54 -14.65
CA ARG A 84 1.54 -11.34 -15.35
C ARG A 84 2.65 -10.62 -14.59
N PHE A 85 2.59 -10.60 -13.25
CA PHE A 85 3.58 -9.93 -12.41
C PHE A 85 4.60 -10.90 -11.79
N GLY A 86 4.56 -12.18 -12.18
CA GLY A 86 5.47 -13.23 -11.71
C GLY A 86 5.49 -13.38 -10.20
N LEU A 87 4.32 -13.32 -9.55
CA LEU A 87 4.19 -13.35 -8.10
C LEU A 87 4.32 -14.77 -7.52
N ASP A 88 4.20 -15.79 -8.37
CA ASP A 88 4.51 -17.20 -8.06
C ASP A 88 5.97 -17.39 -7.62
N ALA A 89 6.89 -16.57 -8.13
CA ALA A 89 8.29 -16.56 -7.68
C ALA A 89 8.48 -16.10 -6.22
N LEU A 90 7.41 -15.68 -5.53
CA LEU A 90 7.42 -15.18 -4.16
C LEU A 90 6.82 -16.18 -3.15
N ASP A 91 6.65 -17.44 -3.54
CA ASP A 91 6.15 -18.49 -2.66
C ASP A 91 6.88 -18.51 -1.30
N GLY A 92 6.10 -18.58 -0.22
CA GLY A 92 6.59 -18.50 1.16
C GLY A 92 6.89 -17.09 1.69
N LYS A 93 6.99 -16.08 0.81
CA LYS A 93 7.10 -14.65 1.19
C LYS A 93 5.80 -13.88 0.96
N LEU A 94 5.04 -14.23 -0.06
CA LEU A 94 3.74 -13.65 -0.35
C LEU A 94 2.63 -14.68 -0.07
N SER A 95 1.54 -14.24 0.51
CA SER A 95 0.35 -15.07 0.74
C SER A 95 -0.91 -14.28 0.42
N PHE A 96 -1.89 -14.94 -0.20
CA PHE A 96 -3.21 -14.38 -0.48
C PHE A 96 -4.23 -15.00 0.48
N VAL A 97 -5.09 -14.17 1.06
CA VAL A 97 -6.15 -14.59 1.99
C VAL A 97 -7.44 -13.82 1.70
N CYS A 98 -8.56 -14.33 2.19
CA CYS A 98 -9.83 -13.62 2.26
C CYS A 98 -10.34 -13.74 3.70
N GLU A 99 -9.88 -12.84 4.55
CA GLU A 99 -10.08 -12.92 6.00
C GLU A 99 -10.82 -11.69 6.51
N PRO A 100 -11.80 -11.85 7.41
CA PRO A 100 -12.30 -10.71 8.17
C PRO A 100 -11.15 -10.07 8.98
N MET A 101 -11.31 -8.80 9.34
CA MET A 101 -10.20 -8.01 9.89
C MET A 101 -9.66 -8.54 11.23
N ASP A 102 -10.50 -9.19 12.03
CA ASP A 102 -10.11 -9.87 13.27
C ASP A 102 -9.15 -11.04 13.00
N HIS A 103 -9.48 -11.93 12.05
CA HIS A 103 -8.61 -13.04 11.64
C HIS A 103 -7.28 -12.54 11.05
N LEU A 104 -7.34 -11.47 10.23
CA LEU A 104 -6.13 -10.84 9.71
C LEU A 104 -5.25 -10.30 10.86
N CYS A 105 -5.84 -9.66 11.87
CA CYS A 105 -5.10 -9.18 13.04
C CYS A 105 -4.45 -10.33 13.81
N GLU A 106 -5.14 -11.44 14.02
CA GLU A 106 -4.56 -12.64 14.64
C GLU A 106 -3.36 -13.15 13.84
N ARG A 107 -3.47 -13.19 12.52
CA ARG A 107 -2.38 -13.60 11.62
C ARG A 107 -1.16 -12.69 11.74
N LEU A 108 -1.36 -11.38 11.84
CA LEU A 108 -0.28 -10.39 11.99
C LEU A 108 0.40 -10.47 13.35
N ALA A 109 -0.34 -10.84 14.41
CA ALA A 109 0.18 -10.99 15.76
C ALA A 109 1.05 -12.26 15.95
N ARG A 110 0.96 -13.25 15.06
CA ARG A 110 1.73 -14.50 15.17
C ARG A 110 3.23 -14.24 15.14
N ARG A 111 3.97 -15.07 15.89
CA ARG A 111 5.44 -15.13 15.81
C ARG A 111 5.86 -15.48 14.37
N ARG A 112 6.66 -14.61 13.74
CA ARG A 112 7.04 -14.70 12.30
C ARG A 112 5.86 -14.56 11.33
N GLY A 113 4.77 -13.92 11.77
CA GLY A 113 3.67 -13.48 10.91
C GLY A 113 4.12 -12.42 9.90
N PRO A 114 3.24 -12.06 8.95
CA PRO A 114 3.56 -11.10 7.88
C PRO A 114 4.05 -9.77 8.44
N ASP A 115 5.02 -9.15 7.77
CA ASP A 115 5.54 -7.82 8.12
C ASP A 115 4.65 -6.72 7.51
N PHE A 116 4.08 -7.01 6.34
CA PHE A 116 3.29 -6.08 5.54
C PHE A 116 1.94 -6.72 5.21
N ALA A 117 0.87 -5.96 5.41
CA ALA A 117 -0.50 -6.37 5.10
C ALA A 117 -1.12 -5.41 4.09
N ILE A 118 -1.59 -5.96 2.97
CA ILE A 118 -2.39 -5.23 1.98
C ILE A 118 -3.84 -5.66 2.17
N ILE A 119 -4.74 -4.69 2.31
CA ILE A 119 -6.17 -4.89 2.52
C ILE A 119 -6.91 -4.31 1.31
N ASP A 120 -7.39 -5.17 0.42
CA ASP A 120 -8.04 -4.79 -0.84
C ASP A 120 -9.49 -5.33 -0.90
N SER A 121 -10.53 -4.52 -0.70
CA SER A 121 -10.51 -3.08 -0.42
C SER A 121 -11.09 -2.69 0.94
N PHE A 122 -10.79 -1.46 1.36
CA PHE A 122 -11.24 -0.86 2.61
C PHE A 122 -12.76 -0.93 2.75
N GLN A 123 -13.53 -0.72 1.68
CA GLN A 123 -14.99 -0.75 1.72
C GLN A 123 -15.53 -2.12 2.18
N TYR A 124 -14.84 -3.20 1.83
CA TYR A 124 -15.26 -4.56 2.18
C TYR A 124 -14.90 -4.95 3.61
N THR A 125 -13.97 -4.24 4.25
CA THR A 125 -13.65 -4.45 5.67
C THR A 125 -14.82 -4.09 6.58
N ARG A 126 -15.69 -3.16 6.14
CA ARG A 126 -16.81 -2.59 6.91
C ARG A 126 -16.42 -2.00 8.27
N ILE A 127 -15.13 -1.70 8.48
CA ILE A 127 -14.66 -1.13 9.74
C ILE A 127 -14.96 0.36 9.83
N THR A 128 -15.28 0.82 11.03
CA THR A 128 -15.35 2.24 11.38
C THR A 128 -13.95 2.83 11.56
N TYR A 129 -13.84 4.16 11.54
CA TYR A 129 -12.56 4.83 11.80
C TYR A 129 -12.01 4.50 13.21
N ARG A 130 -12.89 4.31 14.21
CA ARG A 130 -12.48 3.89 15.55
C ARG A 130 -11.82 2.51 15.54
N GLN A 131 -12.47 1.53 14.90
CA GLN A 131 -11.90 0.18 14.77
C GLN A 131 -10.58 0.19 13.99
N TYR A 132 -10.47 1.03 12.96
CA TYR A 132 -9.20 1.26 12.28
C TYR A 132 -8.10 1.74 13.22
N ILE A 133 -8.38 2.71 14.11
CA ILE A 133 -7.40 3.18 15.09
C ILE A 133 -6.97 2.03 16.01
N ASP A 134 -7.91 1.23 16.51
CA ASP A 134 -7.60 0.08 17.36
C ASP A 134 -6.69 -0.94 16.64
N ILE A 135 -6.98 -1.23 15.36
CA ILE A 135 -6.17 -2.12 14.51
C ILE A 135 -4.77 -1.54 14.28
N LYS A 136 -4.66 -0.25 13.94
CA LYS A 136 -3.38 0.44 13.74
C LYS A 136 -2.53 0.35 15.01
N GLU A 137 -3.13 0.63 16.16
CA GLU A 137 -2.45 0.68 17.45
C GLU A 137 -2.02 -0.72 17.95
N ALA A 138 -2.77 -1.76 17.62
CA ALA A 138 -2.39 -3.15 17.89
C ALA A 138 -1.23 -3.64 16.99
N ASN A 139 -1.06 -3.04 15.81
CA ASN A 139 -0.11 -3.49 14.78
C ASN A 139 1.00 -2.45 14.49
N ARG A 140 1.41 -1.62 15.46
CA ARG A 140 2.38 -0.52 15.23
C ARG A 140 3.75 -0.93 14.66
N GLY A 141 4.13 -2.20 14.80
CA GLY A 141 5.37 -2.73 14.22
C GLY A 141 5.23 -3.28 12.79
N LYS A 142 4.04 -3.14 12.19
CA LYS A 142 3.70 -3.67 10.86
C LYS A 142 3.38 -2.53 9.91
N LEU A 143 3.43 -2.81 8.61
CA LEU A 143 2.88 -1.93 7.59
C LEU A 143 1.47 -2.37 7.22
N LEU A 144 0.49 -1.49 7.38
CA LEU A 144 -0.88 -1.70 6.93
C LEU A 144 -1.15 -0.84 5.68
N ILE A 145 -1.50 -1.47 4.58
CA ILE A 145 -1.76 -0.81 3.30
C ILE A 145 -3.22 -1.01 2.96
N PHE A 146 -4.01 0.05 3.02
CA PHE A 146 -5.41 0.00 2.65
C PHE A 146 -5.58 0.45 1.20
N VAL A 147 -6.20 -0.40 0.39
CA VAL A 147 -6.61 -0.07 -0.97
C VAL A 147 -8.08 0.31 -0.93
N SER A 148 -8.45 1.38 -1.63
CA SER A 148 -9.81 1.92 -1.60
C SER A 148 -10.29 2.25 -3.01
N HIS A 149 -11.59 2.09 -3.23
CA HIS A 149 -12.27 2.76 -4.32
C HIS A 149 -12.24 4.28 -4.13
N ALA A 150 -12.55 5.01 -5.21
CA ALA A 150 -12.64 6.46 -5.21
C ALA A 150 -14.01 6.94 -5.69
N GLU A 151 -14.42 8.10 -5.19
CA GLU A 151 -15.52 8.94 -5.68
C GLU A 151 -14.88 10.24 -6.21
N GLY A 152 -14.73 10.32 -7.54
CA GLY A 152 -13.98 11.41 -8.17
C GLY A 152 -12.51 11.34 -7.76
N LYS A 153 -12.01 12.39 -7.07
CA LYS A 153 -10.61 12.47 -6.61
C LYS A 153 -10.41 12.00 -5.16
N GLN A 154 -11.48 11.64 -4.45
CA GLN A 154 -11.43 11.30 -3.04
C GLN A 154 -11.70 9.81 -2.81
N PRO A 155 -11.22 9.20 -1.72
CA PRO A 155 -11.63 7.85 -1.33
C PRO A 155 -13.14 7.73 -1.15
N ALA A 156 -13.71 6.57 -1.50
CA ALA A 156 -15.14 6.31 -1.37
C ALA A 156 -15.55 6.13 0.12
N GLY A 157 -16.51 6.93 0.58
CA GLY A 157 -17.01 6.91 1.95
C GLY A 157 -16.20 7.70 3.00
N ARG A 158 -16.87 8.12 4.09
CA ARG A 158 -16.30 8.98 5.14
C ARG A 158 -15.15 8.33 5.89
N ALA A 159 -15.29 7.06 6.27
CA ALA A 159 -14.26 6.34 7.01
C ALA A 159 -12.95 6.22 6.19
N ALA A 160 -13.04 5.90 4.90
CA ALA A 160 -11.90 5.82 4.00
C ALA A 160 -11.16 7.17 3.90
N LYS A 161 -11.89 8.29 3.82
CA LYS A 161 -11.31 9.64 3.84
C LYS A 161 -10.56 9.90 5.14
N SER A 162 -11.14 9.56 6.29
CA SER A 162 -10.48 9.71 7.59
C SER A 162 -9.20 8.89 7.69
N VAL A 163 -9.21 7.63 7.21
CA VAL A 163 -8.01 6.79 7.17
C VAL A 163 -6.94 7.37 6.23
N MET A 164 -7.32 7.84 5.05
CA MET A 164 -6.41 8.52 4.13
C MET A 164 -5.76 9.75 4.77
N TYR A 165 -6.49 10.53 5.58
CA TYR A 165 -5.90 11.67 6.28
C TYR A 165 -4.86 11.25 7.33
N ASP A 166 -5.12 10.16 8.04
CA ASP A 166 -4.23 9.59 9.06
C ASP A 166 -3.00 8.88 8.49
N ALA A 167 -3.07 8.38 7.25
CA ALA A 167 -2.01 7.61 6.61
C ALA A 167 -0.68 8.39 6.42
N ASP A 168 0.42 7.68 6.65
CA ASP A 168 1.79 8.17 6.52
C ASP A 168 2.18 8.39 5.05
N LEU A 169 1.81 7.43 4.18
CA LEU A 169 1.95 7.53 2.73
C LEU A 169 0.58 7.43 2.04
N LYS A 170 0.32 8.39 1.15
CA LYS A 170 -0.95 8.53 0.42
C LYS A 170 -0.65 8.40 -1.06
N ILE A 171 -1.26 7.45 -1.74
CA ILE A 171 -0.99 7.13 -3.14
C ILE A 171 -2.29 7.22 -3.94
N HIS A 172 -2.39 8.23 -4.80
CA HIS A 172 -3.50 8.37 -5.72
C HIS A 172 -3.16 7.74 -7.07
N VAL A 173 -3.96 6.80 -7.52
CA VAL A 173 -3.81 6.13 -8.81
C VAL A 173 -4.81 6.67 -9.81
N GLU A 174 -4.30 7.32 -10.86
CA GLU A 174 -5.09 7.89 -11.95
C GLU A 174 -4.31 7.78 -13.26
N GLY A 175 -4.98 7.39 -14.34
CA GLY A 175 -4.36 7.35 -15.67
C GLY A 175 -3.11 6.48 -15.71
N TYR A 176 -3.13 5.30 -15.08
CA TYR A 176 -1.99 4.37 -15.01
C TYR A 176 -0.73 4.93 -14.32
N ARG A 177 -0.90 5.96 -13.50
CA ARG A 177 0.17 6.58 -12.70
C ARG A 177 -0.21 6.57 -11.22
N ALA A 178 0.68 6.03 -10.38
CA ALA A 178 0.56 6.05 -8.93
C ALA A 178 1.35 7.25 -8.39
N ARG A 179 0.64 8.30 -7.95
CA ARG A 179 1.26 9.55 -7.47
C ARG A 179 1.28 9.58 -5.96
N SER A 180 2.42 9.95 -5.38
CA SER A 180 2.49 10.28 -3.96
C SER A 180 1.77 11.60 -3.68
N LYS A 181 1.02 11.62 -2.57
CA LYS A 181 0.24 12.75 -2.05
C LYS A 181 0.50 13.00 -0.56
N GLY A 182 1.43 12.23 0.03
CA GLY A 182 1.71 12.21 1.46
C GLY A 182 2.96 13.02 1.82
N ARG A 183 3.66 12.55 2.86
CA ARG A 183 4.90 13.18 3.34
C ARG A 183 6.14 12.65 2.62
N TYR A 184 6.08 11.44 2.11
CA TYR A 184 7.17 10.80 1.37
C TYR A 184 6.94 11.01 -0.12
N ILE A 185 7.71 11.93 -0.71
CA ILE A 185 7.63 12.28 -2.14
C ILE A 185 9.07 12.30 -2.63
N GLY A 186 9.43 11.34 -3.49
CA GLY A 186 10.71 11.35 -4.18
C GLY A 186 10.77 12.44 -5.25
N GLU A 187 11.91 12.55 -5.94
CA GLU A 187 12.16 13.59 -6.94
C GLU A 187 11.06 13.68 -8.02
N LYS A 188 10.59 12.52 -8.50
CA LYS A 188 9.53 12.40 -9.51
C LYS A 188 8.14 12.45 -8.86
N GLY A 189 7.99 11.86 -7.68
CA GLY A 189 6.74 11.80 -6.92
C GLY A 189 5.67 10.86 -7.50
N TYR A 190 6.00 10.04 -8.50
CA TYR A 190 5.09 9.06 -9.07
C TYR A 190 5.79 7.87 -9.77
N ILE A 191 5.07 6.75 -9.84
CA ILE A 191 5.41 5.60 -10.70
C ILE A 191 4.41 5.51 -11.85
N ASP A 192 4.91 5.29 -13.07
CA ASP A 192 4.08 4.89 -14.21
C ASP A 192 3.87 3.38 -14.19
N ILE A 193 2.68 2.96 -13.77
CA ILE A 193 2.26 1.56 -13.65
C ILE A 193 2.28 0.88 -15.02
N TRP A 194 1.92 1.65 -16.05
CA TRP A 194 2.04 1.29 -17.45
C TRP A 194 2.49 2.53 -18.23
N LYS A 195 3.80 2.61 -18.51
CA LYS A 195 4.45 3.77 -19.14
C LYS A 195 3.70 4.32 -20.35
N THR A 196 3.46 3.52 -21.38
CA THR A 196 2.81 4.03 -22.61
C THR A 196 1.38 4.51 -22.39
N LYS A 197 0.58 3.83 -21.55
CA LYS A 197 -0.78 4.29 -21.24
C LYS A 197 -0.80 5.53 -20.35
N ALA A 198 0.15 5.64 -19.42
CA ALA A 198 0.30 6.83 -18.60
C ALA A 198 0.66 8.03 -19.47
N LEU A 199 1.70 7.93 -20.29
CA LEU A 199 2.11 8.99 -21.21
C LEU A 199 0.93 9.45 -22.09
N ALA A 200 0.19 8.50 -22.68
CA ALA A 200 -0.99 8.80 -23.48
C ALA A 200 -2.11 9.51 -22.69
N TYR A 201 -2.41 9.07 -21.47
CA TYR A 201 -3.44 9.69 -20.62
C TYR A 201 -3.07 11.12 -20.20
N TRP A 202 -1.79 11.36 -19.90
CA TRP A 202 -1.28 12.64 -19.41
C TRP A 202 -0.84 13.59 -20.54
N GLY A 203 -0.95 13.18 -21.81
CA GLY A 203 -0.54 13.99 -22.96
C GLY A 203 0.97 14.21 -23.07
N GLU A 204 1.76 13.35 -22.44
CA GLU A 204 3.22 13.40 -22.43
C GLU A 204 3.75 12.65 -23.67
N LYS A 205 4.70 13.24 -24.39
CA LYS A 205 5.32 12.57 -25.54
C LYS A 205 6.35 11.56 -25.05
N THR A 206 6.42 10.42 -25.72
CA THR A 206 7.56 9.52 -25.59
C THR A 206 8.71 10.13 -26.35
N ASP A 207 9.59 10.87 -25.67
CA ASP A 207 10.90 11.17 -26.23
C ASP A 207 11.67 9.85 -26.25
N PHE A 208 11.46 9.06 -27.31
CA PHE A 208 12.46 8.10 -27.74
C PHE A 208 13.63 8.96 -28.24
N LEU A 209 14.56 9.27 -27.34
CA LEU A 209 15.90 9.61 -27.76
C LEU A 209 16.44 8.39 -28.53
N LEU A 210 16.81 8.68 -29.78
CA LEU A 210 17.54 7.83 -30.71
C LEU A 210 18.77 7.18 -30.07
#